data_AF-A0A2V5L5X8-F1
#
_entry.id   AF-A0A2V5L5X8-F1
#
_cell.length_a   1.000
_cell.length_b   1.000
_cell.length_c   1.000
_cell.angle_alpha   90.00
_cell.angle_beta   90.00
_cell.angle_gamma   90.00
#
_symmetry.space_group_name_H-M   'P 1'
#
loop_
_entity.id
_entity.type
_entity.pdbx_description
1 polymer ?
#
loop_
_entity_poly.entity_id
_entity_poly.type
_entity_poly.pdbx_seq_one_letter_code
_entity_poly.pdbx_strand_id
1 'polypeptide(L)' 'ADSLDIVELVMAFEEEFGVEVPDEDAEKLQTVGDVIKYIEDKSSKQ' A
#
# COMPACT_ATOMS: atom_id res chain seq x y z
N ALA A 1 -0.67 4.93 15.81
CA ALA A 1 -0.17 4.67 14.46
C ALA A 1 1.09 5.48 14.32
N ASP A 2 2.20 4.88 14.77
CA ASP A 2 3.51 5.43 14.45
C ASP A 2 3.82 5.05 12.99
N SER A 3 4.71 5.80 12.34
CA SER A 3 5.06 5.57 10.93
C SER A 3 5.53 4.14 10.62
N LEU A 4 6.00 3.40 11.64
CA LEU A 4 6.40 2.00 11.53
C LEU A 4 5.23 1.02 11.32
N ASP A 5 4.08 1.27 11.94
CA ASP A 5 2.89 0.40 11.81
C ASP A 5 2.39 0.38 10.35
N ILE A 6 2.53 1.51 9.66
CA ILE A 6 2.12 1.69 8.26
C ILE A 6 3.08 0.95 7.32
N VAL A 7 4.39 1.02 7.58
CA VAL A 7 5.41 0.33 6.78
C VAL A 7 5.21 -1.19 6.83
N GLU A 8 4.97 -1.74 8.02
CA GLU A 8 4.75 -3.19 8.19
C GLU A 8 3.49 -3.67 7.47
N LEU A 9 2.43 -2.86 7.49
CA LEU A 9 1.18 -3.13 6.76
C LEU A 9 1.37 -3.10 5.25
N VAL A 10 2.11 -2.11 4.73
CA VAL A 10 2.41 -2.01 3.29
C VAL A 10 3.23 -3.20 2.82
N MET A 11 4.28 -3.58 3.55
CA MET A 11 5.10 -4.75 3.21
C MET A 11 4.28 -6.05 3.17
N ALA A 12 3.32 -6.23 4.10
CA ALA A 12 2.43 -7.38 4.08
C ALA A 12 1.52 -7.40 2.83
N PHE A 13 1.05 -6.23 2.39
CA PHE A 13 0.28 -6.13 1.15
C PHE A 13 1.12 -6.35 -0.10
N GLU A 14 2.36 -5.90 -0.13
CA GLU A 14 3.30 -6.16 -1.22
C GLU A 14 3.55 -7.67 -1.40
N GLU A 15 3.75 -8.40 -0.31
CA GLU A 15 3.95 -9.85 -0.33
C GLU A 15 2.67 -10.62 -0.70
N GLU A 16 1.53 -10.25 -0.11
CA GLU A 16 0.25 -10.96 -0.34
C GLU A 16 -0.29 -10.73 -1.76
N PHE A 17 -0.21 -9.51 -2.29
CA PHE A 17 -0.75 -9.16 -3.60
C PHE A 17 0.31 -9.14 -4.71
N GLY A 18 1.59 -9.32 -4.38
CA GLY A 18 2.70 -9.24 -5.34
C GLY A 18 2.83 -7.85 -5.97
N VAL A 19 2.45 -6.81 -5.24
CA VAL A 19 2.52 -5.41 -5.69
C VAL A 19 3.77 -4.74 -5.11
N GLU A 20 4.25 -3.69 -5.77
CA GLU A 20 5.34 -2.85 -5.26
C GLU A 20 4.78 -1.45 -5.01
N VAL A 21 4.88 -0.97 -3.78
CA VAL A 21 4.43 0.35 -3.35
C VAL A 21 5.67 1.22 -3.09
N PRO A 22 5.93 2.23 -3.92
CA PRO A 22 7.04 3.15 -3.67
C PRO A 22 6.85 3.87 -2.33
N ASP A 23 7.94 4.13 -1.62
CA ASP A 23 7.91 4.89 -0.35
C ASP A 23 7.16 6.23 -0.49
N GLU A 24 7.35 6.94 -1.61
CA GLU A 24 6.66 8.20 -1.90
C GLU A 24 5.14 8.07 -2.00
N ASP A 25 4.64 6.90 -2.40
CA ASP A 25 3.22 6.61 -2.45
C ASP A 25 2.72 6.07 -1.11
N ALA A 26 3.50 5.21 -0.44
CA ALA A 26 3.23 4.73 0.91
C ALA A 26 3.06 5.90 1.91
N GLU A 27 3.87 6.95 1.82
CA GLU A 27 3.72 8.18 2.62
C GLU A 27 2.38 8.91 2.39
N LYS A 28 1.77 8.76 1.21
CA LYS A 28 0.47 9.34 0.88
C LYS A 28 -0.70 8.46 1.30
N LEU A 29 -0.47 7.17 1.58
CA LEU A 29 -1.49 6.22 2.02
C LEU A 29 -1.74 6.41 3.52
N GLN A 30 -2.61 7.36 3.86
CA GLN A 30 -2.92 7.68 5.26
C GLN A 30 -4.03 6.81 5.85
N THR A 31 -4.88 6.23 5.00
CA THR A 31 -6.01 5.41 5.43
C THR A 31 -6.04 4.07 4.70
N VAL A 32 -6.69 3.08 5.33
CA VAL A 32 -6.93 1.78 4.70
C VAL A 32 -7.70 1.93 3.37
N GLY A 33 -8.58 2.93 3.26
CA GLY A 33 -9.29 3.23 2.02
C GLY A 33 -8.39 3.72 0.88
N ASP A 34 -7.31 4.45 1.21
CA ASP A 34 -6.33 4.89 0.22
C ASP A 34 -5.52 3.68 -0.29
N VAL A 35 -5.15 2.77 0.60
CA VAL A 35 -4.44 1.52 0.24
C VAL A 35 -5.28 0.65 -0.68
N ILE A 36 -6.56 0.44 -0.35
CA ILE A 36 -7.48 -0.36 -1.18
C ILE A 36 -7.60 0.25 -2.58
N LYS A 37 -7.82 1.56 -2.68
CA LYS A 37 -7.90 2.24 -3.98
C LYS A 37 -6.59 2.12 -4.77
N TYR A 38 -5.45 2.26 -4.10
CA TYR A 38 -4.15 2.14 -4.75
C TYR A 38 -3.92 0.74 -5.33
N ILE A 39 -4.28 -0.30 -4.56
CA ILE A 39 -4.21 -1.70 -5.01
C ILE A 39 -5.18 -1.95 -6.16
N GLU A 40 -6.43 -1.47 -6.09
CA GLU A 40 -7.41 -1.60 -7.17
C GLU A 40 -6.92 -0.94 -8.48
N ASP A 41 -6.38 0.28 -8.40
CA ASP A 41 -5.85 1.01 -9.56
C ASP A 41 -4.65 0.31 -10.22
N LYS A 42 -3.81 -0.35 -9.42
CA LYS A 42 -2.65 -1.13 -9.88
C LYS A 42 -3.03 -2.51 -10.40
N SER A 43 -3.99 -3.17 -9.75
CA SER A 43 -4.50 -4.50 -10.12
C SER A 43 -5.32 -4.47 -11.40
N SER A 44 -6.08 -3.38 -11.65
CA SER A 44 -6.91 -3.25 -12.86
C SER A 44 -6.12 -2.97 -14.16
N LYS A 45 -4.78 -2.85 -14.10
CA LYS A 45 -3.93 -2.61 -15.28
C LYS A 45 -3.16 -3.83 -15.76
N GLN A 46 -3.47 -5.04 -15.28
CA GLN A 46 -3.00 -6.29 -15.90
C GLN A 46 -3.87 -6.71 -17.10
#